data_AF-A0A2E0QT46-F1
#
_entry.id   AF-A0A2E0QT46-F1
#
_cell.length_a   1.000
_cell.length_b   1.000
_cell.length_c   1.000
_cell.angle_alpha   90.00
_cell.angle_beta   90.00
_cell.angle_gamma   90.00
#
_symmetry.space_group_name_H-M   'P 1'
#
loop_
_entity.id
_entity.type
_entity.pdbx_description
1 polymer ?
#
loop_
_entity_poly.entity_id
_entity_poly.type
_entity_poly.pdbx_seq_one_letter_code
_entity_poly.pdbx_strand_id
1 'polypeptide(L)'
;MLPAAAWICSLIGLGLTYITLLGLGMSTVPGRLSGTAALGLAILPLLALLATGTGLMKTFQAQQQVKGVLIYLIPLLASLFCLYGIASSYKPAKKKNTLSYTNRTTYHREEGAAPHYQFEVRPLLPGPEEGSTEVKDYRSDETYHVGKEIILTGDDIDVTWSGGPYGRDKYYIGIRIVMDRREHLKEVSMRDSGNKWAILLDGKVLSTPTLMEPLREEITFEDNFDAREAEMFAKGMVKPF
;
A
#
# COMPACT_ATOMS: atom_id res chain seq x y z
N MET A 1 -26.47 47.11 -10.22
CA MET A 1 -26.56 45.70 -10.66
C MET A 1 -25.20 44.97 -10.62
N LEU A 2 -24.08 45.63 -10.92
CA LEU A 2 -22.74 45.05 -10.78
C LEU A 2 -22.39 44.38 -9.42
N PRO A 3 -22.73 44.95 -8.24
CA PRO A 3 -22.33 44.34 -6.97
C PRO A 3 -23.06 43.02 -6.69
N ALA A 4 -24.29 42.86 -7.17
CA ALA A 4 -25.03 41.61 -7.04
C ALA A 4 -24.44 40.50 -7.94
N ALA A 5 -24.03 40.85 -9.17
CA ALA A 5 -23.39 39.92 -10.09
C ALA A 5 -22.01 39.47 -9.58
N ALA A 6 -21.18 40.40 -9.08
CA ALA A 6 -19.88 40.08 -8.50
C ALA A 6 -20.00 39.16 -7.27
N TRP A 7 -21.06 39.33 -6.48
CA TRP A 7 -21.32 38.50 -5.31
C TRP A 7 -21.78 37.09 -5.70
N ILE A 8 -22.68 36.96 -6.67
CA ILE A 8 -23.10 35.67 -7.23
C ILE A 8 -21.90 34.92 -7.82
N CYS A 9 -21.04 35.60 -8.58
CA CYS A 9 -19.81 35.01 -9.12
C CYS A 9 -18.86 34.54 -8.01
N SER A 10 -18.75 35.27 -6.90
CA SER A 10 -17.90 34.88 -5.77
C SER A 10 -18.43 33.63 -5.05
N LEU A 11 -19.75 33.53 -4.88
CA LEU A 11 -20.37 32.34 -4.30
C LEU A 11 -20.24 31.10 -5.20
N ILE A 12 -20.41 31.27 -6.50
CA ILE A 12 -20.21 30.19 -7.48
C ILE A 12 -18.74 29.74 -7.48
N GLY A 13 -17.80 30.69 -7.43
CA GLY A 13 -16.37 30.39 -7.35
C GLY A 13 -15.99 29.60 -6.10
N LEU A 14 -16.52 29.99 -4.92
CA LEU A 14 -16.32 29.25 -3.68
C LEU A 14 -16.94 27.86 -3.72
N GLY A 15 -18.15 27.73 -4.27
CA GLY A 15 -18.81 26.43 -4.47
C GLY A 15 -18.00 25.49 -5.37
N LEU A 16 -17.53 25.97 -6.52
CA LEU A 16 -16.70 25.19 -7.44
C LEU A 16 -15.35 24.79 -6.84
N THR A 17 -14.70 25.69 -6.11
CA THR A 17 -13.42 25.43 -5.43
C THR A 17 -13.59 24.38 -4.33
N TYR A 18 -14.70 24.44 -3.60
CA TYR A 18 -15.00 23.47 -2.56
C TYR A 18 -15.32 22.07 -3.14
N ILE A 19 -16.12 21.99 -4.21
CA ILE A 19 -16.43 20.72 -4.89
C ILE A 19 -15.15 20.07 -5.45
N THR A 20 -14.27 20.86 -6.05
CA THR A 20 -12.99 20.36 -6.58
C THR A 20 -12.05 19.87 -5.48
N LEU A 21 -11.96 20.59 -4.35
CA LEU A 21 -11.19 20.14 -3.18
C LEU A 21 -11.78 18.87 -2.55
N LEU A 22 -13.10 18.73 -2.49
CA LEU A 22 -13.78 17.51 -2.03
C LEU A 22 -13.51 16.33 -2.98
N GLY A 23 -13.61 16.55 -4.29
CA GLY A 23 -13.29 15.53 -5.30
C GLY A 23 -11.83 15.06 -5.22
N LEU A 24 -10.89 16.01 -5.09
CA LEU A 24 -9.47 15.72 -4.88
C LEU A 24 -9.23 14.96 -3.56
N GLY A 25 -9.87 15.37 -2.47
CA GLY A 25 -9.81 14.68 -1.17
C GLY A 25 -10.37 13.25 -1.22
N MET A 26 -11.46 13.03 -1.96
CA MET A 26 -12.03 11.70 -2.16
C MET A 26 -11.17 10.81 -3.07
N SER A 27 -10.50 11.40 -4.08
CA SER A 27 -9.59 10.65 -4.98
C SER A 27 -8.28 10.20 -4.31
N THR A 28 -7.85 10.92 -3.26
CA THR A 28 -6.58 10.69 -2.56
C THR A 28 -6.72 9.87 -1.28
N VAL A 29 -7.95 9.66 -0.79
CA VAL A 29 -8.24 8.83 0.39
C VAL A 29 -9.16 7.67 0.00
N PRO A 30 -8.62 6.56 -0.55
CA PRO A 30 -9.42 5.38 -0.80
C PRO A 30 -9.74 4.72 0.55
N GLY A 31 -10.99 4.83 1.00
CA GLY A 31 -11.58 3.88 1.95
C GLY A 31 -11.90 4.35 3.38
N ARG A 32 -11.94 5.66 3.71
CA ARG A 32 -12.26 6.09 5.10
C ARG A 32 -13.28 7.21 5.30
N LEU A 33 -13.84 7.78 4.24
CA LEU A 33 -14.99 8.68 4.38
C LEU A 33 -16.27 7.86 4.30
N SER A 34 -16.97 7.68 5.42
CA SER A 34 -18.32 7.11 5.40
C SER A 34 -19.22 8.00 4.54
N GLY A 35 -20.14 7.41 3.77
CA GLY A 35 -21.04 8.17 2.90
C GLY A 35 -21.80 9.29 3.63
N THR A 36 -22.04 9.11 4.93
CA THR A 36 -22.62 10.12 5.83
C THR A 36 -21.70 11.33 6.09
N ALA A 37 -20.38 11.14 6.21
CA ALA A 37 -19.42 12.24 6.39
C ALA A 37 -19.25 13.05 5.09
N ALA A 38 -19.27 12.37 3.93
CA ALA A 38 -19.27 13.04 2.63
C ALA A 38 -20.54 13.87 2.40
N LEU A 39 -21.71 13.32 2.76
CA LEU A 39 -23.00 14.04 2.73
C LEU A 39 -23.00 15.24 3.68
N GLY A 40 -22.48 15.10 4.91
CA GLY A 40 -22.38 16.19 5.87
C GLY A 40 -21.49 17.34 5.37
N LEU A 41 -20.35 17.02 4.77
CA LEU A 41 -19.45 18.03 4.17
C LEU A 41 -20.08 18.69 2.94
N ALA A 42 -20.86 17.98 2.13
CA ALA A 42 -21.54 18.54 0.97
C ALA A 42 -22.70 19.51 1.33
N ILE A 43 -23.35 19.32 2.49
CA ILE A 43 -24.52 20.13 2.92
C ILE A 43 -24.10 21.41 3.65
N LEU A 44 -22.93 21.44 4.29
CA LEU A 44 -22.41 22.57 5.04
C LEU A 44 -22.33 23.90 4.25
N PRO A 45 -21.85 23.92 2.99
CA PRO A 45 -21.84 25.14 2.17
C PRO A 45 -23.25 25.65 1.84
N LEU A 46 -24.18 24.73 1.62
CA LEU A 46 -25.58 25.04 1.32
C LEU A 46 -26.27 25.68 2.53
N LEU A 47 -25.99 25.18 3.74
CA LEU A 47 -26.47 25.78 4.99
C LEU A 47 -25.83 27.16 5.25
N ALA A 48 -24.54 27.33 4.96
CA ALA A 48 -23.86 28.63 5.06
C ALA A 48 -24.44 29.67 4.07
N LEU A 49 -24.76 29.24 2.84
CA LEU A 49 -25.45 30.06 1.83
C LEU A 49 -26.88 30.43 2.25
N LEU A 50 -27.63 29.50 2.83
CA LEU A 50 -28.99 29.77 3.32
C LEU A 50 -29.00 30.68 4.56
N ALA A 51 -28.05 30.51 5.48
CA ALA A 51 -27.90 31.36 6.66
C ALA A 51 -27.50 32.80 6.29
N THR A 52 -26.63 32.97 5.30
CA THR A 52 -26.24 34.29 4.79
C THR A 52 -27.37 34.95 3.98
N GLY A 53 -28.11 34.19 3.18
CA GLY A 53 -29.29 34.68 2.46
C GLY A 53 -30.43 35.13 3.37
N THR A 54 -30.72 34.37 4.43
CA THR A 54 -31.78 34.72 5.41
C THR A 54 -31.40 35.87 6.34
N GLY A 55 -30.13 36.00 6.71
CA GLY A 55 -29.61 37.16 7.47
C GLY A 55 -29.68 38.47 6.69
N LEU A 56 -29.51 38.41 5.36
CA LEU A 56 -29.62 39.57 4.46
C LEU A 56 -31.06 40.03 4.24
N MET A 57 -32.03 39.10 4.13
CA MET A 57 -33.45 39.49 3.98
C MET A 57 -34.02 40.20 5.21
N LYS A 58 -33.47 39.97 6.41
CA LYS A 58 -33.95 40.58 7.66
C LYS A 58 -33.28 41.89 8.06
N THR A 59 -32.23 42.36 7.39
CA THR A 59 -31.48 43.54 7.88
C THR A 59 -31.03 44.51 6.79
N PHE A 60 -31.99 45.17 6.14
CA PHE A 60 -31.79 46.49 5.54
C PHE A 60 -32.00 47.57 6.61
N GLN A 61 -31.03 47.74 7.51
CA GLN A 61 -30.67 48.98 8.23
C GLN A 61 -29.77 48.67 9.43
N ALA A 62 -28.83 49.59 9.68
CA ALA A 62 -27.87 49.68 10.79
C ALA A 62 -26.63 48.75 10.78
N GLN A 63 -25.47 49.43 10.77
CA GLN A 63 -24.06 48.99 10.95
C GLN A 63 -23.47 48.02 9.91
N GLN A 64 -22.96 48.58 8.81
CA GLN A 64 -22.32 47.84 7.70
C GLN A 64 -20.92 47.28 8.00
N GLN A 65 -20.16 47.82 8.96
CA GLN A 65 -18.77 47.36 9.17
C GLN A 65 -18.64 46.16 10.12
N VAL A 66 -19.48 46.07 11.16
CA VAL A 66 -19.40 44.96 12.14
C VAL A 66 -20.02 43.67 11.58
N LYS A 67 -21.07 43.79 10.75
CA LYS A 67 -21.75 42.64 10.14
C LYS A 67 -20.92 41.98 9.04
N GLY A 68 -20.16 42.76 8.26
CA GLY A 68 -19.25 42.21 7.26
C GLY A 68 -18.19 41.31 7.89
N VAL A 69 -17.59 41.74 9.00
CA VAL A 69 -16.63 40.93 9.76
C VAL A 69 -17.29 39.64 10.24
N LEU A 70 -18.47 39.68 10.85
CA LEU A 70 -19.15 38.45 11.30
C LEU A 70 -19.50 37.48 10.16
N ILE A 71 -19.96 38.00 9.01
CA ILE A 71 -20.35 37.19 7.86
C ILE A 71 -19.15 36.49 7.20
N TYR A 72 -17.96 37.10 7.20
CA TYR A 72 -16.77 36.49 6.60
C TYR A 72 -15.90 35.75 7.62
N LEU A 73 -15.87 36.20 8.88
CA LEU A 73 -15.04 35.61 9.94
C LEU A 73 -15.61 34.28 10.42
N ILE A 74 -16.95 34.12 10.52
CA ILE A 74 -17.54 32.87 10.99
C ILE A 74 -17.29 31.72 10.00
N PRO A 75 -17.51 31.86 8.67
CA PRO A 75 -17.16 30.81 7.70
C PRO A 75 -15.66 30.54 7.64
N LEU A 76 -14.81 31.56 7.80
CA LEU A 76 -13.35 31.40 7.84
C LEU A 76 -12.90 30.62 9.07
N LEU A 77 -13.47 30.91 10.25
CA LEU A 77 -13.15 30.18 11.47
C LEU A 77 -13.68 28.75 11.40
N ALA A 78 -14.87 28.53 10.82
CA ALA A 78 -15.41 27.20 10.60
C ALA A 78 -14.54 26.39 9.61
N SER A 79 -14.07 27.00 8.51
CA SER A 79 -13.20 26.33 7.54
C SER A 79 -11.83 26.01 8.14
N LEU A 80 -11.24 26.92 8.93
CA LEU A 80 -10.00 26.68 9.69
C LEU A 80 -10.16 25.57 10.72
N PHE A 81 -11.30 25.51 11.43
CA PHE A 81 -11.57 24.45 12.41
C PHE A 81 -11.76 23.08 11.72
N CYS A 82 -12.42 23.04 10.57
CA CYS A 82 -12.52 21.84 9.75
C CYS A 82 -11.15 21.40 9.19
N LEU A 83 -10.34 22.34 8.70
CA LEU A 83 -8.97 22.07 8.23
C LEU A 83 -8.08 21.54 9.36
N TYR A 84 -8.18 22.13 10.55
CA TYR A 84 -7.49 21.65 11.74
C TYR A 84 -7.96 20.24 12.12
N GLY A 85 -9.27 19.99 12.11
CA GLY A 85 -9.83 18.66 12.37
C GLY A 85 -9.37 17.60 11.36
N ILE A 86 -9.25 17.97 10.07
CA ILE A 86 -8.70 17.09 9.02
C ILE A 86 -7.20 16.89 9.24
N ALA A 87 -6.43 17.94 9.52
CA ALA A 87 -4.99 17.86 9.78
C ALA A 87 -4.66 17.08 11.06
N SER A 88 -5.46 17.20 12.12
CA SER A 88 -5.30 16.44 13.37
C SER A 88 -5.80 15.00 13.23
N SER A 89 -6.76 14.75 12.33
CA SER A 89 -7.21 13.40 11.97
C SER A 89 -6.30 12.75 10.92
N TYR A 90 -5.47 13.54 10.26
CA TYR A 90 -4.34 13.10 9.44
C TYR A 90 -3.28 12.52 10.37
N LYS A 91 -3.53 11.32 10.89
CA LYS A 91 -2.42 10.44 11.21
C LYS A 91 -1.70 10.25 9.87
N PRO A 92 -0.45 10.72 9.69
CA PRO A 92 0.32 10.31 8.53
C PRO A 92 0.18 8.79 8.50
N ALA A 93 -0.21 8.25 7.34
CA ALA A 93 -0.35 6.81 7.17
C ALA A 93 0.86 6.22 7.87
N LYS A 94 0.64 5.53 9.01
CA LYS A 94 1.74 4.92 9.76
C LYS A 94 2.51 4.21 8.69
N LYS A 95 3.74 4.67 8.42
CA LYS A 95 4.69 4.01 7.54
C LYS A 95 4.51 2.54 7.89
N LYS A 96 3.88 1.75 7.00
CA LYS A 96 3.51 0.34 7.29
C LYS A 96 4.72 -0.18 8.03
N ASN A 97 4.50 -0.59 9.28
CA ASN A 97 5.55 -0.87 10.26
C ASN A 97 6.76 -1.36 9.48
N THR A 98 7.82 -0.55 9.42
CA THR A 98 9.13 -1.14 9.18
C THR A 98 9.26 -2.05 10.37
N LEU A 99 8.90 -3.32 10.20
CA LEU A 99 9.07 -4.34 11.20
C LEU A 99 10.50 -4.12 11.65
N SER A 100 10.66 -3.70 12.90
CA SER A 100 11.97 -3.57 13.49
C SER A 100 12.45 -5.00 13.62
N TYR A 101 13.07 -5.51 12.55
CA TYR A 101 13.62 -6.84 12.43
C TYR A 101 14.84 -6.91 13.34
N THR A 102 14.59 -7.00 14.65
CA THR A 102 15.62 -6.85 15.69
C THR A 102 16.60 -8.02 15.76
N ASN A 103 16.34 -9.11 15.03
CA ASN A 103 17.26 -10.23 14.85
C ASN A 103 17.18 -10.71 13.39
N ARG A 104 18.11 -10.24 12.55
CA ARG A 104 18.27 -10.71 11.17
C ARG A 104 19.64 -11.39 11.05
N THR A 105 19.64 -12.68 10.73
CA THR A 105 20.87 -13.39 10.37
C THR A 105 21.01 -13.35 8.86
N THR A 106 22.09 -12.77 8.36
CA THR A 106 22.32 -12.53 6.93
C THR A 106 23.41 -13.45 6.41
N TYR A 107 23.23 -13.98 5.20
CA TYR A 107 24.15 -14.88 4.55
C TYR A 107 24.56 -14.31 3.21
N HIS A 108 25.87 -14.18 3.01
CA HIS A 108 26.46 -13.64 1.79
C HIS A 108 26.94 -14.76 0.87
N ARG A 109 26.90 -14.48 -0.44
CA ARG A 109 27.38 -15.38 -1.50
C ARG A 109 28.80 -15.89 -1.29
N GLU A 110 29.64 -15.08 -0.66
CA GLU A 110 31.06 -15.34 -0.48
C GLU A 110 31.37 -16.32 0.68
N GLU A 111 30.39 -16.65 1.54
CA GLU A 111 30.63 -17.37 2.81
C GLU A 111 30.21 -18.86 2.79
N GLY A 112 29.82 -19.41 1.63
CA GLY A 112 29.08 -20.67 1.56
C GLY A 112 29.90 -21.97 1.73
N ALA A 113 29.69 -22.68 2.86
CA ALA A 113 30.04 -24.10 3.06
C ALA A 113 28.81 -24.97 3.45
N ALA A 114 27.61 -24.46 3.24
CA ALA A 114 26.34 -25.01 3.72
C ALA A 114 25.67 -25.96 2.71
N PRO A 115 24.68 -26.78 3.12
CA PRO A 115 23.86 -27.56 2.18
C PRO A 115 23.22 -26.63 1.14
N HIS A 116 23.41 -26.95 -0.13
CA HIS A 116 22.96 -26.14 -1.25
C HIS A 116 21.58 -26.62 -1.73
N TYR A 117 20.58 -25.74 -1.70
CA TYR A 117 19.24 -26.00 -2.23
C TYR A 117 19.08 -25.42 -3.65
N GLN A 118 18.37 -26.12 -4.52
CA GLN A 118 17.95 -25.57 -5.81
C GLN A 118 16.75 -24.65 -5.59
N PHE A 119 17.01 -23.34 -5.56
CA PHE A 119 15.98 -22.30 -5.43
C PHE A 119 15.44 -21.88 -6.79
N GLU A 120 14.11 -21.84 -6.91
CA GLU A 120 13.42 -21.30 -8.08
C GLU A 120 12.14 -20.55 -7.68
N VAL A 121 11.78 -19.52 -8.43
CA VAL A 121 10.47 -18.86 -8.34
C VAL A 121 9.77 -19.01 -9.67
N ARG A 122 8.53 -19.48 -9.65
CA ARG A 122 7.70 -19.71 -10.85
C ARG A 122 6.28 -19.20 -10.64
N PRO A 123 5.53 -18.86 -11.70
CA PRO A 123 4.11 -18.55 -11.56
C PRO A 123 3.35 -19.78 -11.02
N LEU A 124 2.45 -19.56 -10.05
CA LEU A 124 1.51 -20.58 -9.61
C LEU A 124 0.25 -20.53 -10.49
N LEU A 125 -0.14 -21.66 -11.07
CA LEU A 125 -1.29 -21.78 -11.94
C LEU A 125 -2.51 -22.32 -11.16
N PRO A 126 -3.74 -21.92 -11.54
CA PRO A 126 -4.96 -22.37 -10.86
C PRO A 126 -5.29 -23.84 -11.10
N GLY A 127 -4.66 -24.48 -12.09
CA GLY A 127 -4.90 -25.88 -12.44
C GLY A 127 -3.94 -26.40 -13.51
N PRO A 128 -4.15 -27.63 -13.98
CA PRO A 128 -3.35 -28.23 -15.05
C PRO A 128 -3.67 -27.54 -16.39
N GLU A 129 -2.71 -26.76 -16.87
CA GLU A 129 -2.76 -26.07 -18.16
C GLU A 129 -1.59 -26.51 -19.06
N GLU A 130 -1.64 -26.15 -20.35
CA GLU A 130 -0.58 -26.52 -21.29
C GLU A 130 0.77 -25.95 -20.85
N GLY A 131 1.70 -26.86 -20.54
CA GLY A 131 3.02 -26.52 -20.04
C GLY A 131 3.12 -26.33 -18.53
N SER A 132 2.06 -26.51 -17.78
CA SER A 132 2.18 -26.64 -16.33
C SER A 132 3.02 -27.86 -15.94
N THR A 133 3.76 -27.75 -14.84
CA THR A 133 4.46 -28.87 -14.19
C THR A 133 3.85 -29.11 -12.83
N GLU A 134 3.57 -30.36 -12.51
CA GLU A 134 3.05 -30.77 -11.21
C GLU A 134 4.20 -30.83 -10.19
N VAL A 135 4.01 -30.16 -9.05
CA VAL A 135 5.01 -30.07 -7.98
C VAL A 135 4.34 -30.29 -6.63
N LYS A 136 4.98 -31.06 -5.76
CA LYS A 136 4.51 -31.27 -4.39
C LYS A 136 4.90 -30.14 -3.46
N ASP A 137 4.06 -29.91 -2.46
CA ASP A 137 4.39 -29.11 -1.28
C ASP A 137 5.60 -29.70 -0.52
N TYR A 138 6.35 -28.83 0.16
CA TYR A 138 7.52 -29.24 0.92
C TYR A 138 7.16 -29.97 2.22
N ARG A 139 6.01 -29.63 2.84
CA ARG A 139 5.58 -30.11 4.16
C ARG A 139 4.41 -31.09 4.12
N SER A 140 3.73 -31.20 2.99
CA SER A 140 2.56 -32.04 2.80
C SER A 140 2.58 -32.78 1.46
N ASP A 141 1.60 -33.64 1.24
CA ASP A 141 1.35 -34.27 -0.06
C ASP A 141 0.43 -33.43 -0.96
N GLU A 142 0.17 -32.16 -0.60
CA GLU A 142 -0.56 -31.24 -1.47
C GLU A 142 0.23 -30.99 -2.76
N THR A 143 -0.50 -30.87 -3.86
CA THR A 143 0.06 -30.70 -5.19
C THR A 143 -0.29 -29.33 -5.74
N TYR A 144 0.69 -28.70 -6.38
CA TYR A 144 0.57 -27.43 -7.07
C TYR A 144 0.94 -27.57 -8.55
N HIS A 145 0.35 -26.72 -9.38
CA HIS A 145 0.70 -26.57 -10.79
C HIS A 145 1.52 -25.29 -10.97
N VAL A 146 2.76 -25.41 -11.46
CA VAL A 146 3.64 -24.26 -11.70
C VAL A 146 3.88 -24.07 -13.20
N GLY A 147 4.08 -22.81 -13.61
CA GLY A 147 4.38 -22.47 -15.01
C GLY A 147 5.77 -22.93 -15.48
N LYS A 148 5.99 -22.90 -16.80
CA LYS A 148 7.31 -23.18 -17.41
C LYS A 148 8.33 -22.07 -17.17
N GLU A 149 7.87 -20.83 -17.08
CA GLU A 149 8.72 -19.66 -16.90
C GLU A 149 9.37 -19.70 -15.51
N ILE A 150 10.70 -19.62 -15.48
CA ILE A 150 11.47 -19.43 -14.25
C ILE A 150 11.70 -17.93 -14.10
N ILE A 151 11.13 -17.34 -13.05
CA ILE A 151 11.18 -15.91 -12.79
C ILE A 151 12.51 -15.55 -12.11
N LEU A 152 12.92 -16.37 -11.13
CA LEU A 152 14.17 -16.22 -10.41
C LEU A 152 14.76 -17.59 -10.10
N THR A 153 16.08 -17.64 -10.01
CA THR A 153 16.85 -18.80 -9.57
C THR A 153 17.81 -18.43 -8.43
N GLY A 154 18.41 -19.42 -7.79
CA GLY A 154 19.47 -19.20 -6.81
C GLY A 154 20.67 -18.41 -7.37
N ASP A 155 20.91 -18.45 -8.69
CA ASP A 155 21.99 -17.68 -9.32
C ASP A 155 21.72 -16.17 -9.32
N ASP A 156 20.45 -15.76 -9.21
CA ASP A 156 20.00 -14.37 -9.18
C ASP A 156 20.00 -13.77 -7.75
N ILE A 157 20.35 -14.56 -6.74
CA ILE A 157 20.40 -14.14 -5.33
C ILE A 157 21.80 -13.62 -4.99
N ASP A 158 21.85 -12.41 -4.43
CA ASP A 158 23.05 -11.78 -3.89
C ASP A 158 23.22 -12.09 -2.39
N VAL A 159 22.13 -11.91 -1.63
CA VAL A 159 22.11 -12.06 -0.18
C VAL A 159 20.81 -12.72 0.23
N THR A 160 20.86 -13.64 1.19
CA THR A 160 19.66 -14.12 1.89
C THR A 160 19.72 -13.77 3.37
N TRP A 161 18.57 -13.82 4.03
CA TRP A 161 18.49 -13.66 5.46
C TRP A 161 17.28 -14.40 6.01
N SER A 162 17.39 -14.80 7.27
CA SER A 162 16.24 -15.14 8.09
C SER A 162 16.01 -14.06 9.13
N GLY A 163 14.76 -13.91 9.58
CA GLY A 163 14.47 -13.09 10.73
C GLY A 163 13.10 -13.34 11.32
N GLY A 164 12.85 -12.68 12.44
CA GLY A 164 11.64 -12.87 13.24
C GLY A 164 11.92 -12.78 14.74
N PRO A 165 10.95 -13.16 15.58
CA PRO A 165 9.61 -13.57 15.18
C PRO A 165 8.79 -12.40 14.62
N TYR A 166 7.89 -12.68 13.68
CA TYR A 166 6.76 -11.82 13.32
C TYR A 166 5.47 -12.50 13.76
N GLY A 167 4.58 -11.76 14.41
CA GLY A 167 3.42 -12.38 15.08
C GLY A 167 3.83 -13.14 16.34
N ARG A 168 3.20 -14.29 16.61
CA ARG A 168 3.46 -15.05 17.86
C ARG A 168 4.79 -15.81 17.82
N ASP A 169 5.07 -16.58 16.76
CA ASP A 169 6.26 -17.44 16.69
C ASP A 169 6.68 -17.76 15.23
N LYS A 170 6.36 -16.90 14.27
CA LYS A 170 6.67 -17.15 12.86
C LYS A 170 7.95 -16.47 12.45
N TYR A 171 8.73 -17.11 11.59
CA TYR A 171 9.97 -16.57 11.04
C TYR A 171 9.85 -16.43 9.53
N TYR A 172 10.54 -15.45 8.96
CA TYR A 172 10.48 -15.17 7.53
C TYR A 172 11.86 -15.36 6.94
N ILE A 173 11.88 -15.57 5.63
CA ILE A 173 13.11 -15.58 4.84
C ILE A 173 13.01 -14.45 3.85
N GLY A 174 14.10 -13.70 3.70
CA GLY A 174 14.21 -12.71 2.65
C GLY A 174 15.44 -12.95 1.79
N ILE A 175 15.34 -12.45 0.57
CA ILE A 175 16.37 -12.54 -0.46
C ILE A 175 16.52 -11.16 -1.10
N ARG A 176 17.76 -10.82 -1.44
CA ARG A 176 18.13 -9.64 -2.22
C ARG A 176 18.68 -10.12 -3.54
N ILE A 177 18.18 -9.52 -4.60
CA ILE A 177 18.51 -9.90 -5.96
C ILE A 177 19.73 -9.11 -6.45
N VAL A 178 20.59 -9.78 -7.22
CA VAL A 178 21.76 -9.18 -7.87
C VAL A 178 21.34 -7.99 -8.73
N MET A 179 22.19 -6.96 -8.81
CA MET A 179 21.83 -5.68 -9.45
C MET A 179 21.30 -5.84 -10.88
N ASP A 180 21.95 -6.67 -11.69
CA ASP A 180 21.64 -6.84 -13.12
C ASP A 180 20.27 -7.51 -13.38
N ARG A 181 19.64 -8.10 -12.35
CA ARG A 181 18.35 -8.78 -12.44
C ARG A 181 17.17 -7.98 -11.91
N ARG A 182 17.42 -6.83 -11.29
CA ARG A 182 16.37 -6.03 -10.62
C ARG A 182 15.33 -5.48 -11.58
N GLU A 183 15.75 -5.02 -12.77
CA GLU A 183 14.79 -4.48 -13.74
C GLU A 183 13.91 -5.59 -14.31
N HIS A 184 14.48 -6.76 -14.61
CA HIS A 184 13.70 -7.93 -15.03
C HIS A 184 12.67 -8.35 -13.97
N LEU A 185 13.09 -8.43 -12.69
CA LEU A 185 12.18 -8.73 -11.59
C LEU A 185 11.05 -7.70 -11.49
N LYS A 186 11.36 -6.42 -11.65
CA LYS A 186 10.38 -5.34 -11.60
C LYS A 186 9.37 -5.46 -12.75
N GLU A 187 9.82 -5.74 -13.97
CA GLU A 187 8.95 -5.95 -15.13
C GLU A 187 8.02 -7.16 -14.93
N VAL A 188 8.56 -8.30 -14.51
CA VAL A 188 7.78 -9.53 -14.30
C VAL A 188 6.80 -9.35 -13.13
N SER A 189 7.22 -8.73 -12.03
CA SER A 189 6.34 -8.48 -10.88
C SER A 189 5.23 -7.45 -11.18
N MET A 190 5.47 -6.48 -12.07
CA MET A 190 4.41 -5.58 -12.53
C MET A 190 3.34 -6.32 -13.33
N ARG A 191 3.77 -7.23 -14.23
CA ARG A 191 2.88 -8.06 -15.05
C ARG A 191 2.04 -9.01 -14.19
N ASP A 192 2.65 -9.59 -13.16
CA ASP A 192 2.04 -10.64 -12.35
C ASP A 192 1.34 -10.11 -11.08
N SER A 193 1.19 -8.79 -10.94
CA SER A 193 0.57 -8.19 -9.76
C SER A 193 -0.85 -8.73 -9.55
N GLY A 194 -1.12 -9.24 -8.35
CA GLY A 194 -2.36 -9.91 -7.96
C GLY A 194 -2.33 -11.44 -8.09
N ASN A 195 -1.34 -12.00 -8.80
CA ASN A 195 -1.20 -13.44 -8.97
C ASN A 195 -0.36 -14.06 -7.84
N LYS A 196 -0.45 -15.39 -7.70
CA LYS A 196 0.40 -16.16 -6.79
C LYS A 196 1.67 -16.60 -7.49
N TRP A 197 2.78 -16.56 -6.77
CA TRP A 197 4.02 -17.21 -7.17
C TRP A 197 4.25 -18.44 -6.31
N ALA A 198 4.89 -19.45 -6.89
CA ALA A 198 5.42 -20.59 -6.17
C ALA A 198 6.91 -20.35 -5.93
N ILE A 199 7.32 -20.47 -4.68
CA ILE A 199 8.73 -20.49 -4.28
C ILE A 199 9.11 -21.95 -4.09
N LEU A 200 10.08 -22.42 -4.86
CA LEU A 200 10.50 -23.82 -4.88
C LEU A 200 11.89 -23.97 -4.24
N LEU A 201 12.04 -25.03 -3.43
CA LEU A 201 13.32 -25.57 -2.98
C LEU A 201 13.40 -27.04 -3.37
N ASP A 202 14.47 -27.42 -4.07
CA ASP A 202 14.71 -28.78 -4.57
C ASP A 202 13.51 -29.35 -5.34
N GLY A 203 12.86 -28.49 -6.14
CA GLY A 203 11.70 -28.86 -6.94
C GLY A 203 10.43 -29.13 -6.14
N LYS A 204 10.34 -28.68 -4.87
CA LYS A 204 9.11 -28.71 -4.05
C LYS A 204 8.67 -27.30 -3.68
N VAL A 205 7.36 -27.06 -3.61
CA VAL A 205 6.81 -25.76 -3.21
C VAL A 205 7.02 -25.54 -1.72
N LEU A 206 7.80 -24.51 -1.38
CA LEU A 206 8.02 -24.08 -0.01
C LEU A 206 6.95 -23.11 0.48
N SER A 207 6.52 -22.21 -0.41
CA SER A 207 5.54 -21.15 -0.11
C SER A 207 4.86 -20.64 -1.38
N THR A 208 3.64 -20.11 -1.23
CA THR A 208 2.81 -19.61 -2.34
C THR A 208 2.34 -18.15 -2.15
N PRO A 209 3.26 -17.17 -2.02
CA PRO A 209 2.87 -15.79 -1.75
C PRO A 209 2.06 -15.18 -2.89
N THR A 210 1.07 -14.37 -2.53
CA THR A 210 0.37 -13.48 -3.47
C THR A 210 1.18 -12.21 -3.66
N LEU A 211 1.46 -11.87 -4.91
CA LEU A 211 2.17 -10.64 -5.26
C LEU A 211 1.22 -9.45 -5.18
N MET A 212 1.38 -8.58 -4.19
CA MET A 212 0.48 -7.44 -3.98
C MET A 212 0.97 -6.15 -4.64
N GLU A 213 2.28 -5.98 -4.74
CA GLU A 213 2.93 -4.78 -5.25
C GLU A 213 4.18 -5.20 -6.06
N PRO A 214 4.59 -4.42 -7.07
CA PRO A 214 5.81 -4.70 -7.83
C PRO A 214 7.05 -4.73 -6.93
N LEU A 215 7.89 -5.74 -7.15
CA LEU A 215 9.13 -5.95 -6.41
C LEU A 215 10.26 -5.11 -7.04
N ARG A 216 11.20 -4.66 -6.20
CA ARG A 216 12.30 -3.80 -6.64
C ARG A 216 13.68 -4.43 -6.47
N GLU A 217 13.96 -4.93 -5.28
CA GLU A 217 15.32 -5.36 -4.90
C GLU A 217 15.29 -6.55 -3.95
N GLU A 218 14.36 -6.50 -3.00
CA GLU A 218 14.22 -7.51 -1.95
C GLU A 218 12.86 -8.20 -2.06
N ILE A 219 12.88 -9.49 -1.77
CA ILE A 219 11.68 -10.33 -1.65
C ILE A 219 11.72 -10.91 -0.25
N THR A 220 10.62 -10.82 0.48
CA THR A 220 10.44 -11.52 1.75
C THR A 220 9.25 -12.44 1.60
N PHE A 221 9.44 -13.72 1.94
CA PHE A 221 8.36 -14.68 1.98
C PHE A 221 8.13 -15.15 3.41
N GLU A 222 6.85 -15.11 3.77
CA GLU A 222 6.31 -15.37 5.09
C GLU A 222 5.53 -16.67 5.03
N ASP A 223 5.87 -17.62 5.89
CA ASP A 223 5.16 -18.90 6.03
C ASP A 223 5.22 -19.37 7.49
N ASN A 224 4.76 -20.57 7.79
CA ASN A 224 4.87 -21.18 9.11
C ASN A 224 6.28 -21.74 9.39
N PHE A 225 7.33 -20.97 9.09
CA PHE A 225 8.69 -21.34 9.44
C PHE A 225 8.93 -21.17 10.94
N ASP A 226 9.57 -22.17 11.54
CA ASP A 226 10.27 -21.97 12.81
C ASP A 226 11.64 -21.30 12.58
N ALA A 227 12.29 -20.89 13.68
CA ALA A 227 13.58 -20.19 13.62
C ALA A 227 14.66 -20.99 12.88
N ARG A 228 14.71 -22.30 13.13
CA ARG A 228 15.74 -23.20 12.61
C ARG A 228 15.51 -23.49 11.14
N GLU A 229 14.27 -23.72 10.73
CA GLU A 229 13.88 -23.88 9.33
C GLU A 229 14.23 -22.64 8.53
N ALA A 230 13.81 -21.46 9.00
CA ALA A 230 14.09 -20.20 8.31
C ALA A 230 15.60 -19.98 8.14
N GLU A 231 16.38 -20.23 9.19
CA GLU A 231 17.84 -20.14 9.16
C GLU A 231 18.48 -21.14 8.17
N MET A 232 18.08 -22.41 8.24
CA MET A 232 18.59 -23.48 7.39
C MET A 232 18.32 -23.18 5.91
N PHE A 233 17.10 -22.78 5.57
CA PHE A 233 16.71 -22.44 4.21
C PHE A 233 17.42 -21.19 3.71
N ALA A 234 17.45 -20.11 4.49
CA ALA A 234 18.16 -18.89 4.12
C ALA A 234 19.63 -19.18 3.82
N LYS A 235 20.31 -19.93 4.70
CA LYS A 235 21.71 -20.30 4.54
C LYS A 235 21.97 -21.18 3.31
N GLY A 236 21.06 -22.09 2.98
CA GLY A 236 21.24 -23.04 1.89
C GLY A 236 20.83 -22.55 0.50
N MET A 237 20.09 -21.44 0.40
CA MET A 237 19.71 -20.83 -0.89
C MET A 237 20.84 -20.06 -1.57
N VAL A 238 21.88 -19.71 -0.83
CA VAL A 238 23.01 -18.93 -1.35
C VAL A 238 24.02 -19.88 -1.98
N LYS A 239 24.23 -19.76 -3.29
CA LYS A 239 25.21 -20.55 -4.02
C LYS A 239 26.63 -19.96 -3.87
N PRO A 240 27.61 -20.70 -3.31
CA PRO A 240 29.00 -20.28 -3.33
C PRO A 240 29.55 -20.27 -4.77
N PHE A 241 30.53 -19.40 -5.02
CA PHE A 241 31.23 -19.28 -6.31
C PHE A 241 32.05 -20.54 -6.65
#